data_AF-A0A7S3C2E8-F1
#
_entry.id   AF-A0A7S3C2E8-F1
#
_cell.length_a   1.000
_cell.length_b   1.000
_cell.length_c   1.000
_cell.angle_alpha   90.00
_cell.angle_beta   90.00
_cell.angle_gamma   90.00
#
_symmetry.space_group_name_H-M   'P 1'
#
loop_
_entity.id
_entity.type
_entity.pdbx_description
1 polymer ?
#
loop_
_entity_poly.entity_id
_entity_poly.type
_entity_poly.pdbx_seq_one_letter_code
_entity_poly.pdbx_strand_id
1 'polypeptide(L)'
;MDADRSGFVDLLELKSLVEDASHNVEHVGHYKWASPKALQDLDANGDGRIGIDEWVSHVLVLEEETSDGDFAAAVDEWMKAVNTSRRTTLLRLVFSKMDADQSGVVEMSEFVHIAEEGEYDEVLPQMLNIIDTQYGNADGVLSVDEWVAAMATFHADNTEDELLAQCNQMLATLQKNQRKGWRRLFIKKDAANLVMAARASGLTHIVFVRHANCDSLEPHVDVSSPEGTKFADQKRRLTNRGQAQCVAANAAWFGSCPTRATFVSSPAVRSRESATHMRNPQESKPAEVLTIESLHYSGQSKICEEYFAQRGHGPLRDFLELDGAETAFGQYAQQVCAELAIKFRLSSAMHENGTYLAVFGHGVFLNAVAYAVATAAGCAESELEALLDMDPGEAEGVLVPLYGGGVRRMFVPL
;
A
#
# COMPACT_ATOMS: atom_id res chain seq x y z
N MET A 1 12.20 8.29 19.96
CA MET A 1 11.08 7.40 19.61
C MET A 1 11.11 7.19 18.12
N ASP A 2 11.10 8.29 17.35
CA ASP A 2 11.47 8.34 15.93
C ASP A 2 12.94 7.89 15.74
N ALA A 3 13.11 6.60 15.50
CA ALA A 3 14.40 5.93 15.42
C ALA A 3 15.07 6.26 14.08
N ASP A 4 14.29 6.27 13.00
CA ASP A 4 14.74 6.50 11.62
C ASP A 4 14.90 8.00 11.25
N ARG A 5 14.44 8.91 12.12
CA ARG A 5 14.43 10.37 11.93
C ARG A 5 13.50 10.82 10.81
N SER A 6 12.38 10.13 10.63
CA SER A 6 11.35 10.45 9.64
C SER A 6 10.52 11.70 10.00
N GLY A 7 10.59 12.15 11.25
CA GLY A 7 9.84 13.29 11.78
C GLY A 7 8.49 12.91 12.42
N PHE A 8 8.17 11.62 12.49
CA PHE A 8 6.99 11.06 13.14
C PHE A 8 7.37 9.75 13.83
N VAL A 9 6.52 9.26 14.74
CA VAL A 9 6.68 7.93 15.35
C VAL A 9 5.66 6.99 14.74
N ASP A 10 6.10 5.87 14.17
CA ASP A 10 5.20 4.84 13.67
C ASP A 10 4.84 3.78 14.73
N LEU A 11 3.89 2.91 14.37
CA LEU A 11 3.42 1.85 15.27
C LEU A 11 4.49 0.83 15.63
N LEU A 12 5.42 0.53 14.73
CA LEU A 12 6.50 -0.42 14.97
C LEU A 12 7.52 0.19 15.94
N GLU A 13 7.88 1.45 15.74
CA GLU A 13 8.78 2.19 16.63
C GLU A 13 8.24 2.28 18.04
N LEU A 14 6.95 2.60 18.19
CA LEU A 14 6.33 2.67 19.51
C LEU A 14 6.21 1.28 20.15
N LYS A 15 5.79 0.26 19.40
CA LYS A 15 5.70 -1.13 19.91
C LYS A 15 7.06 -1.64 20.37
N SER A 16 8.10 -1.45 19.56
CA SER A 16 9.47 -1.84 19.89
C SER A 16 9.94 -1.19 21.18
N LEU A 17 9.69 0.12 21.34
CA LEU A 17 10.01 0.84 22.57
C LEU A 17 9.27 0.28 23.79
N VAL A 18 7.98 -0.03 23.64
CA VAL A 18 7.14 -0.60 24.70
C VAL A 18 7.61 -1.99 25.10
N GLU A 19 7.92 -2.84 24.12
CA GLU A 19 8.45 -4.18 24.33
C GLU A 19 9.78 -4.09 25.08
N ASP A 20 10.73 -3.27 24.62
CA ASP A 20 12.03 -3.10 25.26
C ASP A 20 11.93 -2.50 26.67
N ALA A 21 11.01 -1.56 26.90
CA ALA A 21 10.73 -1.01 28.22
C ALA A 21 10.11 -2.06 29.15
N SER A 22 9.19 -2.89 28.65
CA SER A 22 8.51 -3.92 29.43
C SER A 22 9.45 -5.03 29.93
N HIS A 23 10.52 -5.32 29.18
CA HIS A 23 11.54 -6.31 29.58
C HIS A 23 12.56 -5.76 30.58
N ASN A 24 12.76 -4.44 30.63
CA ASN A 24 13.80 -3.81 31.44
C ASN A 24 13.32 -3.25 32.80
N VAL A 25 12.02 -3.07 33.00
CA VAL A 25 11.50 -2.38 34.20
C VAL A 25 10.60 -3.31 35.01
N GLU A 26 10.92 -3.53 36.29
CA GLU A 26 10.04 -4.19 37.28
C GLU A 26 8.70 -3.45 37.51
N HIS A 27 8.46 -2.36 36.78
CA HIS A 27 7.34 -1.43 36.92
C HIS A 27 6.60 -1.16 35.61
N VAL A 28 6.37 -2.21 34.80
CA VAL A 28 5.55 -2.17 33.58
C VAL A 28 4.16 -1.53 33.80
N GLY A 29 3.66 -1.49 35.05
CA GLY A 29 2.40 -0.85 35.42
C GLY A 29 2.34 0.67 35.26
N HIS A 30 3.44 1.39 34.97
CA HIS A 30 3.45 2.85 34.86
C HIS A 30 3.30 3.41 33.43
N TYR A 31 3.49 2.61 32.39
CA TYR A 31 3.41 3.09 31.00
C TYR A 31 1.97 3.07 30.47
N LYS A 32 1.08 3.92 31.03
CA LYS A 32 -0.33 4.01 30.59
C LYS A 32 -0.48 4.32 29.08
N TRP A 33 0.49 5.04 28.52
CA TRP A 33 0.55 5.38 27.08
C TRP A 33 0.90 4.20 26.18
N ALA A 34 1.39 3.09 26.72
CA ALA A 34 1.85 1.94 25.94
C ALA A 34 0.73 0.95 25.56
N SER A 35 -0.54 1.25 25.90
CA SER A 35 -1.65 0.36 25.58
C SER A 35 -2.07 0.49 24.09
N PRO A 36 -2.58 -0.59 23.46
CA PRO A 36 -3.13 -0.50 22.09
C PRO A 36 -4.25 0.55 21.93
N LYS A 37 -4.94 0.87 23.03
CA LYS A 37 -5.95 1.92 23.06
C LYS A 37 -5.31 3.32 23.05
N ALA A 38 -4.25 3.51 23.84
CA ALA A 38 -3.51 4.78 23.86
C ALA A 38 -2.92 5.12 22.49
N LEU A 39 -2.55 4.11 21.69
CA LEU A 39 -2.13 4.29 20.30
C LEU A 39 -3.21 4.92 19.41
N GLN A 40 -4.47 4.48 19.53
CA GLN A 40 -5.59 5.10 18.82
C GLN A 40 -5.90 6.51 19.34
N ASP A 41 -5.68 6.74 20.64
CA ASP A 41 -5.88 8.05 21.26
C ASP A 41 -4.72 9.04 20.97
N LEU A 42 -3.54 8.53 20.60
CA LEU A 42 -2.35 9.28 20.23
C LEU A 42 -2.42 9.75 18.77
N ASP A 43 -2.90 8.90 17.86
CA ASP A 43 -3.09 9.24 16.45
C ASP A 43 -4.41 10.02 16.26
N ALA A 44 -4.41 11.27 16.72
CA ALA A 44 -5.61 12.12 16.75
C ALA A 44 -6.16 12.43 15.35
N ASN A 45 -5.29 12.44 14.34
CA ASN A 45 -5.67 12.71 12.96
C ASN A 45 -5.99 11.42 12.15
N GLY A 46 -5.55 10.26 12.63
CA GLY A 46 -5.85 8.94 12.07
C GLY A 46 -4.93 8.50 10.92
N ASP A 47 -3.81 9.19 10.67
CA ASP A 47 -2.91 8.91 9.54
C ASP A 47 -1.96 7.72 9.77
N GLY A 48 -2.05 7.08 10.95
CA GLY A 48 -1.22 5.96 11.36
C GLY A 48 0.18 6.36 11.81
N ARG A 49 0.43 7.66 11.99
CA ARG A 49 1.70 8.23 12.46
C ARG A 49 1.40 9.12 13.67
N ILE A 50 2.35 9.21 14.60
CA ILE A 50 2.21 10.09 15.76
C ILE A 50 3.15 11.28 15.55
N GLY A 51 2.57 12.44 15.26
CA GLY A 51 3.28 13.71 15.18
C GLY A 51 3.73 14.21 16.56
N ILE A 52 4.70 15.13 16.58
CA ILE A 52 5.20 15.72 17.84
C ILE A 52 4.09 16.42 18.64
N ASP A 53 3.18 17.13 17.96
CA ASP A 53 2.09 17.85 18.59
C ASP A 53 1.04 16.90 19.20
N GLU A 54 0.77 15.78 18.52
CA GLU A 54 -0.12 14.72 19.00
C GLU A 54 0.45 14.04 20.24
N TRP A 55 1.73 13.65 20.18
CA TRP A 55 2.45 13.08 21.30
C TRP A 55 2.46 14.01 22.52
N VAL A 56 2.88 15.27 22.34
CA VAL A 56 2.97 16.25 23.44
C VAL A 56 1.58 16.49 24.06
N SER A 57 0.55 16.67 23.23
CA SER A 57 -0.81 16.89 23.72
C SER A 57 -1.31 15.72 24.55
N HIS A 58 -1.06 14.49 24.09
CA HIS A 58 -1.49 13.29 24.79
C HIS A 58 -0.73 13.08 26.12
N VAL A 59 0.59 13.26 26.13
CA VAL A 59 1.40 13.13 27.35
C VAL A 59 1.00 14.15 28.41
N LEU A 60 0.73 15.39 28.02
CA LEU A 60 0.26 16.43 28.96
C LEU A 60 -1.10 16.11 29.58
N VAL A 61 -1.99 15.46 28.83
CA VAL A 61 -3.29 15.01 29.36
C VAL A 61 -3.12 13.81 30.30
N LEU A 62 -2.24 12.85 29.95
CA LEU A 62 -1.99 11.67 30.78
C LEU A 62 -1.35 12.01 32.13
N GLU A 63 -0.47 13.01 32.13
CA GLU A 63 0.34 13.42 33.29
C GLU A 63 -0.21 14.68 33.98
N GLU A 64 -1.46 15.07 33.72
CA GLU A 64 -2.10 16.27 34.31
C GLU A 64 -2.07 16.28 35.85
N GLU A 65 -2.14 15.09 36.46
CA GLU A 65 -2.10 14.92 37.92
C GLU A 65 -0.69 14.63 38.48
N THR A 66 0.32 14.51 37.61
CA THR A 66 1.68 14.18 37.99
C THR A 66 2.44 15.44 38.38
N SER A 67 3.20 15.39 39.48
CA SER A 67 4.01 16.53 39.89
C SER A 67 5.15 16.79 38.89
N ASP A 68 5.59 18.04 38.72
CA ASP A 68 6.70 18.39 37.82
C ASP A 68 7.97 17.55 38.07
N GLY A 69 8.24 17.22 39.34
CA GLY A 69 9.40 16.41 39.73
C GLY A 69 9.28 14.95 39.31
N ASP A 70 8.09 14.36 39.48
CA ASP A 70 7.81 12.99 39.04
C ASP A 70 7.75 12.90 37.52
N PHE A 71 7.19 13.91 36.86
CA PHE A 71 7.15 14.02 35.40
C PHE A 71 8.57 14.09 34.81
N ALA A 72 9.44 14.92 35.38
CA ALA A 72 10.84 15.00 34.95
C ALA A 72 11.57 13.65 35.12
N ALA A 73 11.35 12.95 36.23
CA ALA A 73 11.92 11.63 36.46
C ALA A 73 11.42 10.59 35.45
N ALA A 74 10.12 10.62 35.12
CA ALA A 74 9.53 9.75 34.11
C ALA A 74 10.12 10.02 32.71
N VAL A 75 10.25 11.30 32.34
CA VAL A 75 10.89 11.69 31.06
C VAL A 75 12.34 11.22 31.00
N ASP A 76 13.12 11.36 32.07
CA ASP A 76 14.50 10.87 32.13
C ASP A 76 14.58 9.34 31.95
N GLU A 77 13.64 8.59 32.54
CA GLU A 77 13.52 7.15 32.35
C GLU A 77 13.14 6.79 30.91
N TRP A 78 12.18 7.50 30.32
CA TRP A 78 11.78 7.32 28.92
C TRP A 78 12.94 7.60 27.97
N MET A 79 13.70 8.67 28.20
CA MET A 79 14.86 9.01 27.39
C MET A 79 15.95 7.94 27.47
N LYS A 80 16.18 7.35 28.66
CA LYS A 80 17.09 6.20 28.79
C LYS A 80 16.58 5.01 27.98
N ALA A 81 15.30 4.63 28.14
CA ALA A 81 14.69 3.52 27.42
C ALA A 81 14.77 3.70 25.90
N VAL A 82 14.46 4.91 25.40
CA VAL A 82 14.57 5.28 23.99
C VAL A 82 16.01 5.17 23.49
N ASN A 83 16.98 5.68 24.25
CA ASN A 83 18.38 5.63 23.83
C ASN A 83 18.92 4.19 23.79
N THR A 84 18.48 3.32 24.70
CA THR A 84 18.86 1.89 24.67
C THR A 84 18.17 1.10 23.56
N SER A 85 16.91 1.42 23.26
CA SER A 85 16.08 0.69 22.27
C SER A 85 16.22 1.20 20.84
N ARG A 86 16.85 2.36 20.62
CA ARG A 86 16.91 2.91 19.25
C ARG A 86 17.57 1.96 18.26
N ARG A 87 18.67 1.31 18.66
CA ARG A 87 19.39 0.36 17.80
C ARG A 87 18.53 -0.86 17.49
N THR A 88 17.87 -1.44 18.49
CA THR A 88 16.99 -2.59 18.33
C THR A 88 15.80 -2.24 17.45
N THR A 89 15.17 -1.08 17.66
CA THR A 89 14.06 -0.59 16.83
C THR A 89 14.46 -0.43 15.36
N LEU A 90 15.62 0.19 15.06
CA LEU A 90 16.09 0.32 13.67
C LEU A 90 16.31 -1.03 13.00
N LEU A 91 16.87 -2.00 13.73
CA LEU A 91 17.10 -3.34 13.21
C LEU A 91 15.80 -4.11 13.01
N ARG A 92 14.81 -3.94 13.91
CA ARG A 92 13.46 -4.50 13.77
C ARG A 92 12.72 -3.91 12.57
N LEU A 93 12.93 -2.62 12.25
CA LEU A 93 12.38 -2.00 11.05
C LEU A 93 12.95 -2.61 9.77
N VAL A 94 14.28 -2.82 9.72
CA VAL A 94 14.93 -3.54 8.59
C VAL A 94 14.36 -4.96 8.46
N PHE A 95 14.18 -5.66 9.58
CA PHE A 95 13.60 -7.00 9.59
C PHE A 95 12.16 -7.02 9.07
N SER A 96 11.30 -6.14 9.60
CA SER A 96 9.90 -5.97 9.16
C SER A 96 9.81 -5.73 7.65
N LYS A 97 10.72 -4.92 7.11
CA LYS A 97 10.78 -4.67 5.68
C LYS A 97 11.29 -5.87 4.88
N MET A 98 12.17 -6.68 5.46
CA MET A 98 12.72 -7.88 4.84
C MET A 98 11.70 -9.03 4.79
N ASP A 99 10.93 -9.23 5.85
CA ASP A 99 9.81 -10.17 5.97
C ASP A 99 8.62 -9.69 5.12
N ALA A 100 8.72 -9.92 3.81
CA ALA A 100 7.87 -9.30 2.82
C ALA A 100 6.44 -9.86 2.86
N ASP A 101 6.26 -11.08 3.37
CA ASP A 101 4.97 -11.74 3.53
C ASP A 101 4.41 -11.69 4.96
N GLN A 102 5.14 -11.08 5.90
CA GLN A 102 4.76 -10.92 7.31
C GLN A 102 4.56 -12.27 8.02
N SER A 103 5.37 -13.26 7.67
CA SER A 103 5.34 -14.59 8.32
C SER A 103 5.92 -14.57 9.73
N GLY A 104 6.65 -13.53 10.10
CA GLY A 104 7.41 -13.41 11.36
C GLY A 104 8.81 -14.01 11.28
N VAL A 105 9.19 -14.55 10.12
CA VAL A 105 10.52 -15.09 9.82
C VAL A 105 10.95 -14.61 8.44
N VAL A 106 12.24 -14.55 8.18
CA VAL A 106 12.79 -14.22 6.86
C VAL A 106 13.38 -15.46 6.24
N GLU A 107 12.83 -15.86 5.09
CA GLU A 107 13.37 -16.94 4.28
C GLU A 107 14.53 -16.45 3.38
N MET A 108 15.34 -17.38 2.87
CA MET A 108 16.43 -17.05 1.93
C MET A 108 15.94 -16.24 0.71
N SER A 109 14.75 -16.55 0.18
CA SER A 109 14.18 -15.84 -0.97
C SER A 109 13.86 -14.38 -0.68
N GLU A 110 13.68 -14.02 0.59
CA GLU A 110 13.44 -12.65 1.03
C GLU A 110 14.74 -11.98 1.43
N PHE A 111 15.62 -12.71 2.13
CA PHE A 111 16.94 -12.21 2.55
C PHE A 111 17.78 -11.72 1.38
N VAL A 112 17.70 -12.36 0.21
CA VAL A 112 18.41 -11.90 -1.00
C VAL A 112 18.01 -10.50 -1.45
N HIS A 113 16.90 -9.94 -0.97
CA HIS A 113 16.51 -8.58 -1.28
C HIS A 113 17.32 -7.51 -0.55
N ILE A 114 18.15 -7.87 0.44
CA ILE A 114 19.06 -6.91 1.09
C ILE A 114 20.33 -6.64 0.26
N ALA A 115 20.67 -7.50 -0.71
CA ALA A 115 21.87 -7.32 -1.52
C ALA A 115 21.72 -6.29 -2.64
N GLU A 116 22.79 -5.52 -2.85
CA GLU A 116 22.95 -4.69 -4.05
C GLU A 116 23.23 -5.57 -5.29
N GLU A 117 22.90 -5.07 -6.48
CA GLU A 117 23.03 -5.85 -7.72
C GLU A 117 24.48 -6.25 -8.01
N GLY A 118 24.71 -7.56 -8.23
CA GLY A 118 25.97 -8.06 -8.80
C GLY A 118 27.01 -8.51 -7.77
N GLU A 119 26.69 -8.42 -6.48
CA GLU A 119 27.52 -8.93 -5.41
C GLU A 119 26.67 -9.88 -4.55
N TYR A 120 27.28 -10.89 -3.94
CA TYR A 120 26.73 -11.69 -2.85
C TYR A 120 25.91 -12.98 -3.12
N ASP A 121 25.81 -13.51 -4.35
CA ASP A 121 25.17 -14.83 -4.57
C ASP A 121 25.78 -15.94 -3.69
N GLU A 122 27.08 -15.87 -3.38
CA GLU A 122 27.77 -16.83 -2.50
C GLU A 122 27.83 -16.39 -1.02
N VAL A 123 27.74 -15.08 -0.74
CA VAL A 123 27.97 -14.51 0.59
C VAL A 123 26.68 -14.44 1.40
N LEU A 124 25.55 -14.07 0.79
CA LEU A 124 24.27 -13.99 1.50
C LEU A 124 23.85 -15.34 2.09
N PRO A 125 23.94 -16.47 1.37
CA PRO A 125 23.60 -17.75 1.96
C PRO A 125 24.49 -18.12 3.16
N GLN A 126 25.77 -17.76 3.10
CA GLN A 126 26.70 -17.97 4.20
C GLN A 126 26.37 -17.06 5.39
N MET A 127 26.03 -15.80 5.13
CA MET A 127 25.65 -14.84 6.16
C MET A 127 24.38 -15.29 6.88
N LEU A 128 23.31 -15.65 6.16
CA LEU A 128 22.09 -16.17 6.78
C LEU A 128 22.38 -17.43 7.60
N ASN A 129 23.13 -18.39 7.05
CA ASN A 129 23.52 -19.59 7.78
C ASN A 129 24.35 -19.28 9.03
N ILE A 130 25.26 -18.30 8.99
CA ILE A 130 26.02 -17.86 10.16
C ILE A 130 25.10 -17.28 11.22
N ILE A 131 24.16 -16.42 10.83
CA ILE A 131 23.22 -15.79 11.76
C ILE A 131 22.35 -16.86 12.42
N ASP A 132 21.69 -17.69 11.62
CA ASP A 132 20.80 -18.76 12.07
C ASP A 132 21.55 -19.77 12.98
N THR A 133 22.77 -20.17 12.64
CA THR A 133 23.51 -21.16 13.45
C THR A 133 24.20 -20.59 14.69
N GLN A 134 24.69 -19.34 14.67
CA GLN A 134 25.45 -18.77 15.79
C GLN A 134 24.58 -18.00 16.79
N TYR A 135 23.48 -17.41 16.31
CA TYR A 135 22.58 -16.58 17.11
C TYR A 135 21.18 -17.18 17.23
N GLY A 136 20.91 -18.29 16.54
CA GLY A 136 19.59 -18.88 16.42
C GLY A 136 19.52 -20.37 16.70
N ASN A 137 18.46 -20.98 16.16
CA ASN A 137 18.10 -22.37 16.39
C ASN A 137 18.51 -23.33 15.24
N ALA A 138 19.12 -22.81 14.16
CA ALA A 138 19.52 -23.56 12.96
C ALA A 138 18.34 -24.18 12.19
N ASP A 139 17.20 -23.50 12.10
CA ASP A 139 16.01 -23.97 11.39
C ASP A 139 15.96 -23.58 9.90
N GLY A 140 16.95 -22.82 9.43
CA GLY A 140 17.10 -22.39 8.04
C GLY A 140 16.28 -21.15 7.68
N VAL A 141 15.59 -20.53 8.63
CA VAL A 141 14.97 -19.21 8.49
C VAL A 141 15.58 -18.26 9.52
N LEU A 142 15.20 -16.99 9.45
CA LEU A 142 15.71 -15.97 10.35
C LEU A 142 14.57 -15.31 11.11
N SER A 143 14.52 -15.46 12.42
CA SER A 143 13.61 -14.72 13.29
C SER A 143 14.12 -13.30 13.60
N VAL A 144 13.21 -12.44 14.07
CA VAL A 144 13.55 -11.05 14.43
C VAL A 144 14.61 -10.96 15.52
N ASP A 145 14.57 -11.85 16.51
CA ASP A 145 15.50 -11.81 17.64
C ASP A 145 16.89 -12.30 17.22
N GLU A 146 16.98 -13.30 16.34
CA GLU A 146 18.24 -13.77 15.76
C GLU A 146 18.91 -12.69 14.92
N TRP A 147 18.12 -11.98 14.10
CA TRP A 147 18.60 -10.83 13.32
C TRP A 147 19.14 -9.72 14.23
N VAL A 148 18.35 -9.30 15.22
CA VAL A 148 18.74 -8.23 16.14
C VAL A 148 20.01 -8.61 16.92
N ALA A 149 20.10 -9.84 17.44
CA ALA A 149 21.26 -10.32 18.19
C ALA A 149 22.54 -10.36 17.33
N ALA A 150 22.44 -10.86 16.10
CA ALA A 150 23.58 -10.90 15.19
C ALA A 150 24.02 -9.51 14.76
N MET A 151 23.10 -8.63 14.38
CA MET A 151 23.43 -7.26 13.95
C MET A 151 23.97 -6.41 15.09
N ALA A 152 23.50 -6.61 16.33
CA ALA A 152 24.08 -5.99 17.51
C ALA A 152 25.56 -6.38 17.68
N THR A 153 25.93 -7.61 17.32
CA THR A 153 27.31 -8.08 17.38
C THR A 153 28.15 -7.61 16.20
N PHE A 154 27.64 -7.70 14.96
CA PHE A 154 28.35 -7.26 13.76
C PHE A 154 28.62 -5.75 13.73
N HIS A 155 27.75 -4.97 14.35
CA HIS A 155 27.84 -3.51 14.40
C HIS A 155 28.17 -2.98 15.80
N ALA A 156 28.75 -3.81 16.68
CA ALA A 156 29.08 -3.41 18.04
C ALA A 156 30.01 -2.17 18.10
N ASP A 157 30.90 -2.04 17.11
CA ASP A 157 31.85 -0.93 17.01
C ASP A 157 31.29 0.30 16.25
N ASN A 158 30.12 0.19 15.60
CA ASN A 158 29.50 1.31 14.89
C ASN A 158 28.93 2.33 15.89
N THR A 159 29.16 3.60 15.60
CA THR A 159 28.40 4.70 16.19
C THR A 159 26.90 4.60 15.85
N GLU A 160 26.06 5.32 16.59
CA GLU A 160 24.62 5.36 16.34
C GLU A 160 24.28 5.92 14.96
N ASP A 161 24.98 6.97 14.52
CA ASP A 161 24.79 7.57 13.20
C ASP A 161 25.25 6.64 12.06
N GLU A 162 26.34 5.87 12.26
CA GLU A 162 26.79 4.87 11.28
C GLU A 162 25.79 3.71 11.14
N LEU A 163 25.26 3.19 12.27
CA LEU A 163 24.21 2.17 12.21
C LEU A 163 22.95 2.71 11.52
N LEU A 164 22.50 3.92 11.87
CA LEU A 164 21.34 4.54 11.25
C LEU A 164 21.53 4.68 9.73
N ALA A 165 22.69 5.16 9.28
CA ALA A 165 23.00 5.29 7.86
C ALA A 165 22.97 3.93 7.14
N GLN A 166 23.49 2.88 7.77
CA GLN A 166 23.48 1.52 7.22
C GLN A 166 22.06 0.93 7.16
N CYS A 167 21.26 1.06 8.22
CA CYS A 167 19.86 0.62 8.21
C CYS A 167 19.06 1.35 7.13
N ASN A 168 19.24 2.66 6.98
CA ASN A 168 18.56 3.43 5.94
C ASN A 168 18.99 3.00 4.52
N GLN A 169 20.26 2.65 4.31
CA GLN A 169 20.73 2.06 3.05
C GLN A 169 20.10 0.69 2.79
N MET A 170 19.99 -0.17 3.82
CA MET A 170 19.34 -1.48 3.72
C MET A 170 17.87 -1.33 3.37
N LEU A 171 17.14 -0.45 4.06
CA LEU A 171 15.71 -0.17 3.79
C LEU A 171 15.49 0.32 2.36
N ALA A 172 16.30 1.27 1.89
CA ALA A 172 16.23 1.76 0.52
C ALA A 172 16.51 0.66 -0.51
N THR A 173 17.48 -0.22 -0.22
CA THR A 173 17.84 -1.36 -1.07
C THR A 173 16.72 -2.40 -1.13
N LEU A 174 16.17 -2.76 0.04
CA LEU A 174 15.02 -3.65 0.17
C LEU A 174 13.83 -3.14 -0.63
N GLN A 175 13.46 -1.87 -0.44
CA GLN A 175 12.34 -1.25 -1.16
C GLN A 175 12.56 -1.30 -2.68
N LYS A 176 13.75 -0.91 -3.14
CA LYS A 176 14.13 -0.99 -4.57
C LYS A 176 14.03 -2.42 -5.11
N ASN A 177 14.54 -3.39 -4.38
CA ASN A 177 14.60 -4.79 -4.80
C ASN A 177 13.22 -5.46 -4.79
N GLN A 178 12.38 -5.17 -3.80
CA GLN A 178 10.99 -5.62 -3.75
C GLN A 178 10.20 -5.08 -4.95
N ARG A 179 10.32 -3.79 -5.26
CA ARG A 179 9.70 -3.20 -6.46
C ARG A 179 10.18 -3.88 -7.74
N LYS A 180 11.49 -4.16 -7.84
CA LYS A 180 12.05 -4.92 -8.97
C LYS A 180 11.48 -6.35 -9.05
N GLY A 181 11.31 -7.01 -7.91
CA GLY A 181 10.64 -8.31 -7.78
C GLY A 181 9.22 -8.27 -8.33
N TRP A 182 8.42 -7.31 -7.89
CA TRP A 182 7.06 -7.09 -8.38
C TRP A 182 7.01 -6.79 -9.87
N ARG A 183 7.91 -5.94 -10.37
CA ARG A 183 7.98 -5.66 -11.82
C ARG A 183 8.27 -6.93 -12.62
N ARG A 184 9.22 -7.77 -12.17
CA ARG A 184 9.50 -9.08 -12.80
C ARG A 184 8.28 -10.00 -12.76
N LEU A 185 7.54 -10.01 -11.64
CA LEU A 185 6.32 -10.79 -11.49
C LEU A 185 5.26 -10.36 -12.50
N PHE A 186 5.01 -9.05 -12.61
CA PHE A 186 4.01 -8.49 -13.52
C PHE A 186 4.31 -8.82 -14.99
N ILE A 187 5.58 -8.79 -15.39
CA ILE A 187 6.03 -9.14 -16.74
C ILE A 187 5.85 -10.65 -17.04
N LYS A 188 5.85 -11.52 -16.03
CA LYS A 188 5.83 -12.98 -16.22
C LYS A 188 4.51 -13.67 -15.88
N LYS A 189 3.61 -13.00 -15.15
CA LYS A 189 2.38 -13.60 -14.61
C LYS A 189 1.11 -12.94 -15.18
N ASP A 190 0.15 -12.60 -14.34
CA ASP A 190 -1.24 -12.35 -14.74
C ASP A 190 -1.43 -11.01 -15.43
N ALA A 191 -0.63 -10.00 -15.06
CA ALA A 191 -0.64 -8.72 -15.77
C ALA A 191 -0.17 -8.88 -17.23
N ALA A 192 0.87 -9.67 -17.47
CA ALA A 192 1.29 -10.00 -18.84
C ALA A 192 0.23 -10.80 -19.60
N ASN A 193 -0.43 -11.76 -18.94
CA ASN A 193 -1.56 -12.48 -19.52
C ASN A 193 -2.71 -11.56 -19.92
N LEU A 194 -3.05 -10.59 -19.07
CA LEU A 194 -4.05 -9.56 -19.35
C LEU A 194 -3.62 -8.69 -20.55
N VAL A 195 -2.39 -8.16 -20.55
CA VAL A 195 -1.88 -7.34 -21.65
C VAL A 195 -1.91 -8.12 -22.97
N MET A 196 -1.48 -9.37 -22.98
CA MET A 196 -1.54 -10.23 -24.18
C MET A 196 -2.97 -10.46 -24.65
N ALA A 197 -3.90 -10.79 -23.75
CA ALA A 197 -5.31 -10.99 -24.09
C ALA A 197 -5.95 -9.70 -24.63
N ALA A 198 -5.69 -8.57 -23.99
CA ALA A 198 -6.15 -7.26 -24.42
C ALA A 198 -5.63 -6.89 -25.82
N ARG A 199 -4.32 -7.05 -26.06
CA ARG A 199 -3.70 -6.83 -27.39
C ARG A 199 -4.29 -7.76 -28.44
N ALA A 200 -4.45 -9.04 -28.14
CA ALA A 200 -5.05 -10.03 -29.06
C ALA A 200 -6.50 -9.69 -29.41
N SER A 201 -7.21 -9.01 -28.50
CA SER A 201 -8.55 -8.50 -28.77
C SER A 201 -8.57 -7.22 -29.61
N GLY A 202 -7.43 -6.60 -29.90
CA GLY A 202 -7.33 -5.35 -30.67
C GLY A 202 -7.26 -4.07 -29.82
N LEU A 203 -7.09 -4.19 -28.49
CA LEU A 203 -6.91 -3.02 -27.64
C LEU A 203 -5.51 -2.43 -27.80
N THR A 204 -5.47 -1.10 -27.72
CA THR A 204 -4.26 -0.28 -27.70
C THR A 204 -4.01 0.36 -26.34
N HIS A 205 -5.07 0.59 -25.55
CA HIS A 205 -4.99 1.20 -24.24
C HIS A 205 -6.02 0.60 -23.28
N ILE A 206 -5.73 0.68 -21.99
CA ILE A 206 -6.71 0.51 -20.91
C ILE A 206 -6.73 1.81 -20.11
N VAL A 207 -7.91 2.35 -19.85
CA VAL A 207 -8.10 3.50 -18.97
C VAL A 207 -8.73 3.05 -17.65
N PHE A 208 -8.04 3.32 -16.55
CA PHE A 208 -8.50 3.02 -15.20
C PHE A 208 -9.13 4.28 -14.60
N VAL A 209 -10.43 4.26 -14.35
CA VAL A 209 -11.22 5.44 -13.98
C VAL A 209 -11.70 5.32 -12.54
N ARG A 210 -11.33 6.29 -11.70
CA ARG A 210 -11.87 6.39 -10.35
C ARG A 210 -13.36 6.74 -10.43
N HIS A 211 -14.19 6.03 -9.68
CA HIS A 211 -15.62 6.34 -9.63
C HIS A 211 -15.86 7.80 -9.18
N ALA A 212 -17.00 8.37 -9.60
CA ALA A 212 -17.35 9.73 -9.21
C ALA A 212 -17.80 9.83 -7.74
N ASN A 213 -18.07 11.05 -7.28
CA ASN A 213 -18.52 11.31 -5.92
C ASN A 213 -19.82 10.53 -5.59
N CYS A 214 -19.90 9.97 -4.38
CA CYS A 214 -20.98 9.08 -3.97
C CYS A 214 -21.53 9.47 -2.59
N ASP A 215 -22.75 9.02 -2.32
CA ASP A 215 -23.45 9.31 -1.06
C ASP A 215 -22.61 8.88 0.14
N SER A 216 -22.75 9.53 1.30
CA SER A 216 -22.14 9.03 2.54
C SER A 216 -22.72 7.66 2.92
N LEU A 217 -22.00 6.89 3.75
CA LEU A 217 -22.57 5.69 4.35
C LEU A 217 -23.83 6.06 5.15
N GLU A 218 -24.87 5.21 5.08
CA GLU A 218 -26.09 5.43 5.84
C GLU A 218 -25.79 5.40 7.35
N PRO A 219 -26.36 6.32 8.15
CA PRO A 219 -26.03 6.45 9.58
C PRO A 219 -26.44 5.24 10.44
N HIS A 220 -27.21 4.30 9.90
CA HIS A 220 -27.67 3.08 10.59
C HIS A 220 -26.89 1.83 10.19
N VAL A 221 -25.83 1.96 9.41
CA VAL A 221 -24.95 0.83 9.10
C VAL A 221 -24.25 0.42 10.38
N ASP A 222 -24.37 -0.86 10.73
CA ASP A 222 -23.65 -1.43 11.86
C ASP A 222 -22.15 -1.47 11.55
N VAL A 223 -21.47 -0.41 11.97
CA VAL A 223 -20.00 -0.28 11.86
C VAL A 223 -19.25 -1.27 12.73
N SER A 224 -19.93 -1.97 13.65
CA SER A 224 -19.30 -3.01 14.47
C SER A 224 -19.02 -4.30 13.70
N SER A 225 -19.67 -4.49 12.54
CA SER A 225 -19.36 -5.58 11.62
C SER A 225 -18.60 -5.05 10.40
N PRO A 226 -17.33 -5.49 10.19
CA PRO A 226 -16.60 -5.20 8.97
C PRO A 226 -17.42 -5.60 7.74
N GLU A 227 -18.03 -6.78 7.72
CA GLU A 227 -18.83 -7.27 6.60
C GLU A 227 -20.06 -6.39 6.30
N GLY A 228 -20.74 -5.91 7.35
CA GLY A 228 -21.88 -5.01 7.21
C GLY A 228 -21.49 -3.69 6.54
N THR A 229 -20.37 -3.11 6.99
CA THR A 229 -19.83 -1.86 6.43
C THR A 229 -19.42 -2.03 4.96
N LYS A 230 -18.82 -3.16 4.61
CA LYS A 230 -18.39 -3.48 3.24
C LYS A 230 -19.56 -3.55 2.27
N PHE A 231 -20.61 -4.27 2.65
CA PHE A 231 -21.80 -4.41 1.82
C PHE A 231 -22.57 -3.10 1.69
N ALA A 232 -22.62 -2.31 2.76
CA ALA A 232 -23.21 -0.97 2.72
C ALA A 232 -22.41 -0.04 1.78
N ASP A 233 -21.07 -0.07 1.84
CA ASP A 233 -20.23 0.74 0.96
C ASP A 233 -20.49 0.41 -0.51
N GLN A 234 -20.55 -0.88 -0.87
CA GLN A 234 -20.84 -1.30 -2.24
C GLN A 234 -22.20 -0.81 -2.77
N LYS A 235 -23.17 -0.54 -1.89
CA LYS A 235 -24.50 -0.07 -2.28
C LYS A 235 -24.60 1.44 -2.51
N ARG A 236 -23.59 2.21 -2.11
CA ARG A 236 -23.57 3.67 -2.26
C ARG A 236 -23.76 4.05 -3.73
N ARG A 237 -24.66 5.00 -3.97
CA ARG A 237 -24.97 5.56 -5.28
C ARG A 237 -24.19 6.84 -5.52
N LEU A 238 -24.16 7.28 -6.78
CA LEU A 238 -23.63 8.59 -7.13
C LEU A 238 -24.53 9.70 -6.60
N THR A 239 -23.90 10.73 -6.04
CA THR A 239 -24.59 11.99 -5.74
C THR A 239 -24.91 12.73 -7.06
N ASN A 240 -25.75 13.76 -7.00
CA ASN A 240 -25.93 14.68 -8.13
C ASN A 240 -24.59 15.31 -8.58
N ARG A 241 -23.69 15.58 -7.63
CA ARG A 241 -22.33 16.05 -7.91
C ARG A 241 -21.55 14.98 -8.67
N GLY A 242 -21.61 13.72 -8.25
CA GLY A 242 -20.96 12.60 -8.93
C GLY A 242 -21.45 12.42 -10.36
N GLN A 243 -22.75 12.48 -10.60
CA GLN A 243 -23.33 12.42 -11.94
C GLN A 243 -22.83 13.58 -12.82
N ALA A 244 -22.78 14.80 -12.27
CA ALA A 244 -22.24 15.97 -12.97
C ALA A 244 -20.75 15.81 -13.31
N GLN A 245 -19.95 15.24 -12.40
CA GLN A 245 -18.54 14.91 -12.65
C GLN A 245 -18.40 13.92 -13.81
N CYS A 246 -19.23 12.87 -13.87
CA CYS A 246 -19.22 11.93 -14.99
C CYS A 246 -19.53 12.60 -16.34
N VAL A 247 -20.54 13.48 -16.38
CA VAL A 247 -20.89 14.23 -17.59
C VAL A 247 -19.75 15.16 -18.02
N ALA A 248 -19.14 15.86 -17.05
CA ALA A 248 -17.99 16.73 -17.31
C ALA A 248 -16.79 15.94 -17.84
N ALA A 249 -16.47 14.78 -17.24
CA ALA A 249 -15.39 13.91 -17.69
C ALA A 249 -15.65 13.33 -19.09
N ASN A 250 -16.89 12.94 -19.40
CA ASN A 250 -17.29 12.56 -20.76
C ASN A 250 -17.02 13.67 -21.76
N ALA A 251 -17.49 14.89 -21.50
CA ALA A 251 -17.31 16.03 -22.39
C ALA A 251 -15.84 16.44 -22.55
N ALA A 252 -15.06 16.37 -21.48
CA ALA A 252 -13.68 16.86 -21.46
C ALA A 252 -12.70 15.89 -22.13
N TRP A 253 -12.78 14.59 -21.83
CA TRP A 253 -11.74 13.65 -22.25
C TRP A 253 -12.24 12.23 -22.57
N PHE A 254 -13.25 11.72 -21.87
CA PHE A 254 -13.64 10.31 -22.04
C PHE A 254 -14.41 10.09 -23.34
N GLY A 255 -15.28 11.01 -23.73
CA GLY A 255 -16.07 10.93 -24.97
C GLY A 255 -15.26 11.04 -26.26
N SER A 256 -14.02 11.54 -26.19
CA SER A 256 -13.09 11.57 -27.33
C SER A 256 -12.19 10.33 -27.41
N CYS A 257 -12.17 9.49 -26.37
CA CYS A 257 -11.44 8.24 -26.38
C CYS A 257 -12.20 7.19 -27.21
N PRO A 258 -11.51 6.38 -28.05
CA PRO A 258 -12.13 5.29 -28.83
C PRO A 258 -12.43 4.07 -27.93
N THR A 259 -13.21 4.30 -26.87
CA THR A 259 -13.62 3.29 -25.91
C THR A 259 -14.61 2.31 -26.54
N ARG A 260 -14.52 1.05 -26.11
CA ARG A 260 -15.53 0.04 -26.45
C ARG A 260 -16.85 0.35 -25.77
N ALA A 261 -17.94 -0.17 -26.34
CA ALA A 261 -19.27 -0.07 -25.71
C ALA A 261 -19.39 -0.92 -24.44
N THR A 262 -18.51 -1.92 -24.29
CA THR A 262 -18.36 -2.71 -23.08
C THR A 262 -17.37 -2.07 -22.10
N PHE A 263 -17.80 -1.90 -20.86
CA PHE A 263 -16.97 -1.42 -19.76
C PHE A 263 -16.75 -2.51 -18.71
N VAL A 264 -15.70 -2.34 -17.91
CA VAL A 264 -15.46 -3.17 -16.74
C VAL A 264 -15.64 -2.32 -15.48
N SER A 265 -16.23 -2.86 -14.43
CA SER A 265 -16.43 -2.16 -13.17
C SER A 265 -16.31 -3.09 -11.97
N SER A 266 -15.95 -2.54 -10.81
CA SER A 266 -16.13 -3.22 -9.53
C SER A 266 -17.63 -3.47 -9.22
N PRO A 267 -17.98 -4.36 -8.29
CA PRO A 267 -19.38 -4.60 -7.89
C PRO A 267 -20.09 -3.37 -7.30
N ALA A 268 -19.34 -2.37 -6.83
CA ALA A 268 -19.90 -1.17 -6.21
C ALA A 268 -20.84 -0.41 -7.17
N VAL A 269 -22.02 -0.06 -6.67
CA VAL A 269 -23.08 0.62 -7.44
C VAL A 269 -22.57 1.93 -8.02
N ARG A 270 -21.92 2.79 -7.21
CA ARG A 270 -21.27 4.02 -7.68
C ARG A 270 -20.29 3.83 -8.84
N SER A 271 -19.57 2.70 -8.88
CA SER A 271 -18.61 2.42 -9.95
C SER A 271 -19.34 2.10 -11.26
N ARG A 272 -20.38 1.27 -11.19
CA ARG A 272 -21.23 0.92 -12.35
C ARG A 272 -22.04 2.11 -12.87
N GLU A 273 -22.57 2.92 -11.95
CA GLU A 273 -23.25 4.17 -12.30
C GLU A 273 -22.26 5.14 -12.96
N SER A 274 -21.02 5.26 -12.47
CA SER A 274 -19.99 6.09 -13.11
C SER A 274 -19.73 5.66 -14.56
N ALA A 275 -19.57 4.35 -14.77
CA ALA A 275 -19.38 3.80 -16.11
C ALA A 275 -20.56 4.11 -17.04
N THR A 276 -21.79 4.03 -16.51
CA THR A 276 -23.01 4.31 -17.26
C THR A 276 -23.14 5.80 -17.59
N HIS A 277 -22.86 6.69 -16.64
CA HIS A 277 -22.98 8.15 -16.82
C HIS A 277 -21.84 8.77 -17.64
N MET A 278 -20.64 8.19 -17.62
CA MET A 278 -19.52 8.66 -18.45
C MET A 278 -19.64 8.23 -19.91
N ARG A 279 -20.66 7.45 -20.26
CA ARG A 279 -20.91 7.04 -21.63
C ARG A 279 -21.52 8.15 -22.48
N ASN A 280 -21.25 8.14 -23.78
CA ASN A 280 -21.95 8.99 -24.73
C ASN A 280 -23.46 8.64 -24.79
N PRO A 281 -24.37 9.57 -24.44
CA PRO A 281 -25.82 9.32 -24.46
C PRO A 281 -26.39 9.14 -25.87
N GLN A 282 -25.64 9.49 -26.93
CA GLN A 282 -26.08 9.32 -28.31
C GLN A 282 -25.96 7.88 -28.83
N GLU A 283 -25.31 6.98 -28.08
CA GLU A 283 -25.17 5.58 -28.49
C GLU A 283 -26.48 4.80 -28.30
N SER A 284 -26.92 4.11 -29.35
CA SER A 284 -28.24 3.48 -29.44
C SER A 284 -28.40 2.17 -28.66
N LYS A 285 -27.31 1.44 -28.42
CA LYS A 285 -27.32 0.23 -27.57
C LYS A 285 -27.07 0.62 -26.12
N PRO A 286 -27.53 -0.09 -25.09
CA PRO A 286 -27.04 0.10 -23.72
C PRO A 286 -25.58 -0.40 -23.61
N ALA A 287 -24.78 0.21 -22.73
CA ALA A 287 -23.43 -0.30 -22.45
C ALA A 287 -23.56 -1.58 -21.63
N GLU A 288 -22.79 -2.59 -22.03
CA GLU A 288 -22.58 -3.77 -21.20
C GLU A 288 -21.52 -3.44 -20.15
N VAL A 289 -21.86 -3.60 -18.88
CA VAL A 289 -20.91 -3.41 -17.77
C VAL A 289 -20.58 -4.76 -17.19
N LEU A 290 -19.36 -5.25 -17.45
CA LEU A 290 -18.86 -6.47 -16.85
C LEU A 290 -18.35 -6.20 -15.44
N THR A 291 -18.90 -6.92 -14.47
CA THR A 291 -18.46 -6.84 -13.08
C THR A 291 -17.31 -7.81 -12.81
N ILE A 292 -16.27 -7.31 -12.13
CA ILE A 292 -15.12 -8.07 -11.61
C ILE A 292 -15.15 -7.92 -10.09
N GLU A 293 -15.31 -9.03 -9.38
CA GLU A 293 -15.48 -8.98 -7.92
C GLU A 293 -14.19 -8.48 -7.25
N SER A 294 -13.03 -8.93 -7.74
CA SER A 294 -11.74 -8.56 -7.18
C SER A 294 -11.35 -7.09 -7.39
N LEU A 295 -12.05 -6.34 -8.26
CA LEU A 295 -11.81 -4.89 -8.43
C LEU A 295 -12.31 -4.06 -7.25
N HIS A 296 -13.16 -4.63 -6.40
CA HIS A 296 -13.49 -4.01 -5.13
C HIS A 296 -12.43 -4.41 -4.12
N TYR A 297 -11.76 -3.43 -3.51
CA TYR A 297 -10.69 -3.70 -2.55
C TYR A 297 -11.14 -4.55 -1.37
N SER A 298 -12.39 -4.37 -0.97
CA SER A 298 -12.85 -4.99 0.24
C SER A 298 -13.14 -6.48 0.09
N GLY A 299 -12.59 -7.25 1.03
CA GLY A 299 -12.57 -8.71 1.07
C GLY A 299 -11.38 -9.31 0.34
N GLN A 300 -10.56 -8.50 -0.35
CA GLN A 300 -9.47 -9.01 -1.18
C GLN A 300 -8.13 -9.02 -0.43
N SER A 301 -7.83 -7.95 0.30
CA SER A 301 -6.61 -7.85 1.11
C SER A 301 -6.90 -7.07 2.38
N LYS A 302 -6.85 -7.76 3.52
CA LYS A 302 -7.05 -7.15 4.84
C LYS A 302 -6.00 -6.06 5.09
N ILE A 303 -4.75 -6.32 4.70
CA ILE A 303 -3.64 -5.38 4.84
C ILE A 303 -3.90 -4.10 4.02
N CYS A 304 -4.31 -4.21 2.76
CA CYS A 304 -4.61 -3.01 1.97
C CYS A 304 -5.83 -2.25 2.51
N GLU A 305 -6.82 -2.94 3.08
CA GLU A 305 -7.95 -2.28 3.76
C GLU A 305 -7.49 -1.50 5.00
N GLU A 306 -6.60 -2.08 5.81
CA GLU A 306 -6.04 -1.44 6.99
C GLU A 306 -5.25 -0.18 6.60
N TYR A 307 -4.39 -0.25 5.58
CA TYR A 307 -3.68 0.93 5.08
C TYR A 307 -4.60 1.98 4.47
N PHE A 308 -5.65 1.57 3.77
CA PHE A 308 -6.65 2.51 3.26
C PHE A 308 -7.45 3.18 4.38
N ALA A 309 -7.78 2.45 5.45
CA ALA A 309 -8.46 3.01 6.61
C ALA A 309 -7.59 4.06 7.34
N GLN A 310 -6.27 3.84 7.38
CA GLN A 310 -5.30 4.77 7.98
C GLN A 310 -5.07 6.00 7.07
N ARG A 311 -4.69 5.80 5.80
CA ARG A 311 -4.27 6.91 4.93
C ARG A 311 -5.40 7.61 4.19
N GLY A 312 -6.58 7.00 4.12
CA GLY A 312 -7.67 7.51 3.30
C GLY A 312 -7.31 7.55 1.83
N HIS A 313 -7.56 8.67 1.16
CA HIS A 313 -7.26 8.83 -0.27
C HIS A 313 -5.89 9.47 -0.49
N GLY A 314 -5.10 8.93 -1.43
CA GLY A 314 -3.82 9.49 -1.82
C GLY A 314 -3.19 8.73 -3.00
N PRO A 315 -2.02 9.21 -3.49
CA PRO A 315 -1.26 8.54 -4.53
C PRO A 315 -0.74 7.18 -4.05
N LEU A 316 -0.45 6.27 -4.98
CA LEU A 316 0.01 4.91 -4.64
C LEU A 316 1.35 4.92 -3.90
N ARG A 317 2.24 5.89 -4.18
CA ARG A 317 3.55 6.01 -3.52
C ARG A 317 3.44 6.02 -2.00
N ASP A 318 2.53 6.84 -1.46
CA ASP A 318 2.33 7.00 -0.01
C ASP A 318 1.96 5.68 0.68
N PHE A 319 1.26 4.80 -0.03
CA PHE A 319 0.92 3.47 0.47
C PHE A 319 2.09 2.50 0.39
N LEU A 320 2.87 2.54 -0.69
CA LEU A 320 4.03 1.66 -0.87
C LEU A 320 5.20 1.98 0.06
N GLU A 321 5.14 3.11 0.77
CA GLU A 321 6.07 3.44 1.86
C GLU A 321 5.73 2.71 3.16
N LEU A 322 4.52 2.18 3.30
CA LEU A 322 4.14 1.38 4.47
C LEU A 322 4.76 -0.02 4.39
N ASP A 323 5.10 -0.57 5.56
CA ASP A 323 5.66 -1.92 5.70
C ASP A 323 4.75 -2.96 5.06
N GLY A 324 5.29 -3.91 4.28
CA GLY A 324 4.50 -4.95 3.61
C GLY A 324 3.51 -4.49 2.53
N ALA A 325 3.28 -3.18 2.35
CA ALA A 325 2.28 -2.68 1.40
C ALA A 325 2.60 -3.00 -0.05
N GLU A 326 3.88 -3.01 -0.43
CA GLU A 326 4.32 -3.41 -1.77
C GLU A 326 3.88 -4.83 -2.10
N THR A 327 4.02 -5.75 -1.14
CA THR A 327 3.53 -7.12 -1.28
C THR A 327 2.01 -7.15 -1.39
N ALA A 328 1.31 -6.51 -0.46
CA ALA A 328 -0.15 -6.54 -0.40
C ALA A 328 -0.81 -5.95 -1.66
N PHE A 329 -0.37 -4.76 -2.11
CA PHE A 329 -0.89 -4.13 -3.33
C PHE A 329 -0.45 -4.86 -4.60
N GLY A 330 0.75 -5.46 -4.61
CA GLY A 330 1.22 -6.29 -5.70
C GLY A 330 0.38 -7.55 -5.91
N GLN A 331 0.06 -8.26 -4.81
CA GLN A 331 -0.81 -9.44 -4.83
C GLN A 331 -2.23 -9.07 -5.27
N TYR A 332 -2.79 -7.99 -4.71
CA TYR A 332 -4.09 -7.45 -5.13
C TYR A 332 -4.12 -7.18 -6.64
N ALA A 333 -3.10 -6.49 -7.18
CA ALA A 333 -3.02 -6.18 -8.60
C ALA A 333 -2.93 -7.45 -9.47
N GLN A 334 -2.18 -8.47 -9.04
CA GLN A 334 -2.12 -9.76 -9.75
C GLN A 334 -3.47 -10.47 -9.78
N GLN A 335 -4.16 -10.55 -8.66
CA GLN A 335 -5.47 -11.19 -8.58
C GLN A 335 -6.48 -10.52 -9.53
N VAL A 336 -6.53 -9.18 -9.52
CA VAL A 336 -7.36 -8.40 -10.45
C VAL A 336 -6.98 -8.66 -11.90
N CYS A 337 -5.68 -8.65 -12.22
CA CYS A 337 -5.22 -8.93 -13.59
C CYS A 337 -5.61 -10.34 -14.04
N ALA A 338 -5.55 -11.33 -13.15
CA ALA A 338 -5.93 -12.72 -13.45
C ALA A 338 -7.42 -12.82 -13.79
N GLU A 339 -8.30 -12.23 -12.97
CA GLU A 339 -9.75 -12.25 -13.21
C GLU A 339 -10.11 -11.49 -14.49
N LEU A 340 -9.50 -10.31 -14.71
CA LEU A 340 -9.66 -9.55 -15.95
C LEU A 340 -9.23 -10.38 -17.16
N ALA A 341 -8.06 -11.02 -17.14
CA ALA A 341 -7.57 -11.82 -18.25
C ALA A 341 -8.51 -12.98 -18.61
N ILE A 342 -9.11 -13.63 -17.61
CA ILE A 342 -10.14 -14.66 -17.81
C ILE A 342 -11.36 -14.07 -18.51
N LYS A 343 -11.88 -12.93 -18.02
CA LYS A 343 -13.09 -12.29 -18.58
C LYS A 343 -12.87 -11.80 -20.00
N PHE A 344 -11.66 -11.32 -20.31
CA PHE A 344 -11.25 -10.96 -21.66
C PHE A 344 -11.33 -12.12 -22.65
N ARG A 345 -10.93 -13.32 -22.23
CA ARG A 345 -10.96 -14.52 -23.08
C ARG A 345 -12.37 -15.07 -23.27
N LEU A 346 -13.24 -14.89 -22.28
CA LEU A 346 -14.57 -15.51 -22.26
C LEU A 346 -15.67 -14.61 -22.84
N SER A 347 -15.52 -13.28 -22.78
CA SER A 347 -16.57 -12.36 -23.22
C SER A 347 -16.40 -11.97 -24.69
N SER A 348 -17.38 -12.33 -25.53
CA SER A 348 -17.44 -11.87 -26.93
C SER A 348 -17.58 -10.35 -27.04
N ALA A 349 -18.12 -9.69 -26.01
CA ALA A 349 -18.25 -8.24 -25.92
C ALA A 349 -16.88 -7.54 -25.88
N MET A 350 -15.81 -8.28 -25.52
CA MET A 350 -14.43 -7.82 -25.60
C MET A 350 -13.82 -7.90 -27.00
N HIS A 351 -14.61 -8.06 -28.06
CA HIS A 351 -14.14 -7.98 -29.45
C HIS A 351 -14.87 -6.89 -30.27
N GLU A 352 -15.53 -5.96 -29.57
CA GLU A 352 -16.23 -4.84 -30.19
C GLU A 352 -15.30 -3.79 -30.83
N ASN A 353 -15.90 -2.93 -31.65
CA ASN A 353 -15.25 -1.74 -32.20
C ASN A 353 -14.83 -0.80 -31.06
N GLY A 354 -13.64 -0.22 -31.18
CA GLY A 354 -13.00 0.57 -30.13
C GLY A 354 -11.68 -0.06 -29.72
N THR A 355 -10.66 0.78 -29.55
CA THR A 355 -9.30 0.34 -29.23
C THR A 355 -8.96 0.56 -27.76
N TYR A 356 -9.87 1.14 -26.96
CA TYR A 356 -9.66 1.41 -25.53
C TYR A 356 -10.68 0.60 -24.70
N LEU A 357 -10.23 0.05 -23.57
CA LEU A 357 -11.13 -0.48 -22.54
C LEU A 357 -11.13 0.45 -21.33
N ALA A 358 -12.32 0.76 -20.81
CA ALA A 358 -12.47 1.48 -19.55
C ALA A 358 -12.75 0.52 -18.37
N VAL A 359 -12.00 0.69 -17.29
CA VAL A 359 -12.10 -0.09 -16.04
C VAL A 359 -12.41 0.87 -14.88
N PHE A 360 -13.55 0.71 -14.22
CA PHE A 360 -14.04 1.60 -13.17
C PHE A 360 -13.89 0.97 -11.78
N GLY A 361 -13.43 1.75 -10.80
CA GLY A 361 -13.09 1.24 -9.48
C GLY A 361 -12.65 2.32 -8.49
N HIS A 362 -11.94 1.89 -7.45
CA HIS A 362 -11.46 2.75 -6.36
C HIS A 362 -10.04 3.26 -6.62
N GLY A 363 -9.74 4.53 -6.33
CA GLY A 363 -8.52 5.25 -6.75
C GLY A 363 -7.20 4.49 -6.55
N VAL A 364 -6.69 4.40 -5.31
CA VAL A 364 -5.38 3.78 -5.01
C VAL A 364 -5.27 2.34 -5.54
N PHE A 365 -6.33 1.55 -5.42
CA PHE A 365 -6.38 0.17 -5.88
C PHE A 365 -6.32 0.05 -7.40
N LEU A 366 -7.01 0.94 -8.12
CA LEU A 366 -6.91 1.03 -9.57
C LEU A 366 -5.50 1.45 -10.00
N ASN A 367 -4.85 2.36 -9.27
CA ASN A 367 -3.48 2.74 -9.58
C ASN A 367 -2.52 1.55 -9.44
N ALA A 368 -2.70 0.67 -8.44
CA ALA A 368 -1.90 -0.54 -8.32
C ALA A 368 -2.09 -1.48 -9.53
N VAL A 369 -3.32 -1.64 -10.02
CA VAL A 369 -3.62 -2.43 -11.22
C VAL A 369 -3.04 -1.75 -12.47
N ALA A 370 -3.18 -0.43 -12.58
CA ALA A 370 -2.60 0.35 -13.67
C ALA A 370 -1.08 0.22 -13.72
N TYR A 371 -0.41 0.27 -12.56
CA TYR A 371 1.03 0.06 -12.43
C TYR A 371 1.45 -1.33 -12.91
N ALA A 372 0.72 -2.38 -12.50
CA ALA A 372 0.98 -3.74 -12.94
C ALA A 372 0.82 -3.91 -14.46
N VAL A 373 -0.25 -3.34 -15.03
CA VAL A 373 -0.50 -3.38 -16.48
C VAL A 373 0.53 -2.56 -17.25
N ALA A 374 0.88 -1.37 -16.79
CA ALA A 374 1.88 -0.51 -17.42
C ALA A 374 3.26 -1.19 -17.44
N THR A 375 3.62 -1.84 -16.34
CA THR A 375 4.85 -2.62 -16.22
C THR A 375 4.86 -3.78 -17.22
N ALA A 376 3.78 -4.57 -17.25
CA ALA A 376 3.65 -5.69 -18.18
C ALA A 376 3.57 -5.25 -19.67
N ALA A 377 3.08 -4.03 -19.93
CA ALA A 377 3.03 -3.43 -21.25
C ALA A 377 4.40 -2.93 -21.73
N GLY A 378 5.41 -2.84 -20.84
CA GLY A 378 6.74 -2.34 -21.17
C GLY A 378 6.83 -0.82 -21.19
N CYS A 379 6.06 -0.12 -20.34
CA CYS A 379 6.23 1.32 -20.15
C CYS A 379 7.61 1.64 -19.57
N ALA A 380 8.15 2.82 -19.89
CA ALA A 380 9.46 3.24 -19.40
C ALA A 380 9.44 3.44 -17.88
N GLU A 381 10.58 3.24 -17.21
CA GLU A 381 10.67 3.35 -15.75
C GLU A 381 10.26 4.73 -15.22
N SER A 382 10.62 5.81 -15.92
CA SER A 382 10.19 7.17 -15.57
C SER A 382 8.67 7.35 -15.57
N GLU A 383 7.97 6.64 -16.46
CA GLU A 383 6.50 6.67 -16.57
C GLU A 383 5.85 5.85 -15.45
N LEU A 384 6.49 4.73 -15.07
CA LEU A 384 6.07 3.92 -13.94
C LEU A 384 6.22 4.70 -12.63
N GLU A 385 7.33 5.41 -12.45
CA GLU A 385 7.54 6.28 -11.29
C GLU A 385 6.52 7.41 -11.24
N ALA A 386 6.27 8.10 -12.38
CA ALA A 386 5.23 9.13 -12.43
C ALA A 386 3.83 8.61 -12.10
N LEU A 387 3.52 7.35 -12.46
CA LEU A 387 2.24 6.71 -12.12
C LEU A 387 2.07 6.54 -10.61
N LEU A 388 3.14 6.23 -9.86
CA LEU A 388 3.07 6.09 -8.40
C LEU A 388 2.60 7.38 -7.71
N ASP A 389 2.93 8.54 -8.29
CA ASP A 389 2.58 9.88 -7.80
C ASP A 389 1.22 10.39 -8.31
N MET A 390 0.55 9.64 -9.19
CA MET A 390 -0.78 10.05 -9.66
C MET A 390 -1.82 9.82 -8.56
N ASP A 391 -2.57 10.87 -8.24
CA ASP A 391 -3.80 10.79 -7.43
C ASP A 391 -5.00 11.27 -8.26
N PRO A 392 -5.65 10.38 -9.03
CA PRO A 392 -6.83 10.73 -9.81
C PRO A 392 -7.98 11.17 -8.89
N GLY A 393 -8.54 12.34 -9.18
CA GLY A 393 -9.78 12.83 -8.56
C GLY A 393 -11.01 12.03 -8.99
N GLU A 394 -12.19 12.41 -8.50
CA GLU A 394 -13.43 11.75 -8.88
C GLU A 394 -13.72 11.88 -10.39
N ALA A 395 -14.04 10.76 -11.04
CA ALA A 395 -14.23 10.66 -12.50
C ALA A 395 -12.98 11.00 -13.35
N GLU A 396 -11.81 11.05 -12.73
CA GLU A 396 -10.52 11.07 -13.43
C GLU A 396 -9.99 9.65 -13.65
N GLY A 397 -8.97 9.50 -14.49
CA GLY A 397 -8.38 8.20 -14.73
C GLY A 397 -6.92 8.19 -15.13
N VAL A 398 -6.37 6.99 -15.25
CA VAL A 398 -5.01 6.71 -15.70
C VAL A 398 -5.09 5.93 -17.01
N LEU A 399 -4.59 6.52 -18.10
CA LEU A 399 -4.53 5.90 -19.41
C LEU A 399 -3.20 5.17 -19.58
N VAL A 400 -3.27 3.84 -19.68
CA VAL A 400 -2.11 2.96 -19.82
C VAL A 400 -2.05 2.44 -21.26
N PRO A 401 -0.97 2.75 -22.02
CA PRO A 401 -0.78 2.20 -23.35
C PRO A 401 -0.36 0.73 -23.26
N LEU A 402 -0.94 -0.11 -24.10
CA LEU A 402 -0.64 -1.54 -24.09
C LEU A 402 0.58 -1.90 -24.91
N TYR A 403 1.16 -1.02 -25.73
CA TYR A 403 2.34 -1.32 -26.57
C TYR A 403 3.59 -0.55 -26.11
N GLY A 404 3.70 -0.32 -24.80
CA GLY A 404 4.68 0.59 -24.21
C GLY A 404 4.32 2.07 -24.45
N GLY A 405 5.23 2.97 -24.11
CA GLY A 405 5.01 4.42 -24.21
C GLY A 405 4.70 5.07 -22.86
N GLY A 406 4.12 6.28 -22.91
CA GLY A 406 3.86 7.11 -21.74
C GLY A 406 2.49 6.90 -21.11
N VAL A 407 2.45 6.85 -19.78
CA VAL A 407 1.20 6.79 -19.00
C VAL A 407 0.67 8.22 -18.84
N ARG A 408 -0.64 8.40 -18.92
CA ARG A 408 -1.26 9.73 -18.84
C ARG A 408 -2.36 9.80 -17.81
N ARG A 409 -2.34 10.83 -16.97
CA ARG A 409 -3.50 11.22 -16.15
C ARG A 409 -4.54 11.86 -17.07
N MET A 410 -5.78 11.42 -16.92
CA MET A 410 -6.96 11.89 -17.65
C MET A 410 -7.85 12.64 -16.66
N PHE A 411 -8.04 13.94 -16.87
CA PHE A 411 -8.74 14.80 -15.91
C PHE A 411 -9.55 15.89 -16.61
N VAL A 412 -10.44 16.54 -15.86
CA VAL A 412 -11.17 17.72 -16.33
C VAL A 412 -10.31 18.96 -16.02
N PRO A 413 -9.86 19.73 -17.03
CA PRO A 413 -9.13 20.98 -16.78
C PRO A 413 -10.01 21.95 -15.98
N LEU A 414 -9.42 22.58 -14.96
CA LEU A 414 -10.09 23.60 -14.14
C LEU A 414 -10.34 24.91 -14.90
#